data_AF-A0A2N0QHC4-F1
#
_entry.id   AF-A0A2N0QHC4-F1
#
_cell.length_a   1.000
_cell.length_b   1.000
_cell.length_c   1.000
_cell.angle_alpha   90.00
_cell.angle_beta   90.00
_cell.angle_gamma   90.00
#
_symmetry.space_group_name_H-M   'P 1'
#
loop_
_entity.id
_entity.type
_entity.pdbx_description
1 polymer ?
#
loop_
_entity_poly.entity_id
_entity_poly.type
_entity_poly.pdbx_seq_one_letter_code
_entity_poly.pdbx_strand_id
1 'polypeptide(L)'
;MLNAEIQSVVSNDSKTAIEKVVISQNGDTYELQVDDVLISHGYNREKSLTFADDIQPLRKDDYYLVSQGQCKTSVPGIFGAGDIISYDDKVNLLIGTFQDAVLAVNNAKKYIDPQANEYGMVSSHNEKFAEKNKELLEELFCKTETSTYSK
;
A
#
# COMPACT_ATOMS: atom_id res chain seq x y z
N MET A 1 31.14 -2.15 15.63
CA MET A 1 31.88 -2.11 14.37
C MET A 1 31.46 -0.84 13.63
N LEU A 2 32.33 0.16 13.51
CA LEU A 2 32.10 1.31 12.64
C LEU A 2 32.97 1.12 11.39
N ASN A 3 32.53 1.63 10.23
CA ASN A 3 33.25 1.58 8.95
C ASN A 3 33.57 0.16 8.45
N ALA A 4 32.56 -0.70 8.37
CA ALA A 4 32.66 -2.01 7.74
C ALA A 4 31.70 -2.12 6.55
N GLU A 5 32.15 -2.71 5.44
CA GLU A 5 31.37 -2.90 4.21
C GLU A 5 31.46 -4.35 3.74
N ILE A 6 30.33 -4.95 3.37
CA ILE A 6 30.31 -6.27 2.73
C ILE A 6 30.89 -6.14 1.32
N GLN A 7 31.99 -6.83 1.05
CA GLN A 7 32.65 -6.86 -0.25
C GLN A 7 32.14 -8.02 -1.13
N SER A 8 31.87 -9.17 -0.51
CA SER A 8 31.31 -10.32 -1.21
C SER A 8 30.59 -11.27 -0.26
N VAL A 9 29.78 -12.16 -0.86
CA VAL A 9 29.11 -13.27 -0.18
C VAL A 9 29.63 -14.58 -0.75
N VAL A 10 29.86 -15.57 0.11
CA VAL A 10 30.34 -16.90 -0.27
C VAL A 10 29.23 -17.89 0.00
N SER A 11 28.82 -18.63 -1.02
CA SER A 11 27.80 -19.66 -0.89
C SER A 11 28.36 -20.94 -0.27
N ASN A 12 27.50 -21.73 0.37
CA ASN A 12 27.80 -23.12 0.70
C ASN A 12 28.01 -23.99 -0.57
N ASP A 13 28.46 -25.23 -0.38
CA ASP A 13 28.76 -26.17 -1.49
C ASP A 13 27.57 -26.39 -2.44
N SER A 14 26.34 -26.44 -1.90
CA SER A 14 25.12 -26.63 -2.69
C SER A 14 24.65 -25.36 -3.42
N LYS A 15 25.27 -24.20 -3.17
CA LYS A 15 24.90 -22.88 -3.71
C LYS A 15 23.47 -22.44 -3.41
N THR A 16 22.95 -22.84 -2.25
CA THR A 16 21.57 -22.53 -1.83
C THR A 16 21.48 -21.53 -0.68
N ALA A 17 22.59 -21.28 0.01
CA ALA A 17 22.65 -20.36 1.13
C ALA A 17 23.99 -19.61 1.15
N ILE A 18 24.00 -18.43 1.78
CA ILE A 18 25.24 -17.72 2.11
C ILE A 18 25.83 -18.40 3.35
N GLU A 19 27.04 -18.92 3.25
CA GLU A 19 27.76 -19.51 4.39
C GLU A 19 28.67 -18.48 5.05
N LYS A 20 29.25 -17.58 4.24
CA LYS A 20 30.15 -16.54 4.74
C LYS A 20 29.95 -15.21 4.06
N VAL A 21 30.26 -14.15 4.78
CA VAL A 21 30.41 -12.80 4.22
C VAL A 21 31.86 -12.35 4.34
N VAL A 22 32.36 -11.73 3.29
CA VAL A 22 33.67 -11.05 3.31
C VAL A 22 33.41 -9.58 3.56
N ILE A 23 33.94 -9.05 4.65
CA ILE A 23 33.83 -7.63 4.99
C ILE A 23 35.19 -6.95 4.90
N SER A 24 35.20 -5.70 4.44
CA SER A 24 36.34 -4.80 4.63
C SER A 24 36.05 -3.88 5.80
N GLN A 25 37.02 -3.72 6.70
CA GLN A 25 36.95 -2.79 7.81
C GLN A 25 38.33 -2.17 8.05
N ASN A 26 38.39 -0.84 8.04
CA ASN A 26 39.64 -0.06 8.26
C ASN A 26 40.81 -0.46 7.34
N GLY A 27 40.52 -0.98 6.14
CA GLY A 27 41.53 -1.44 5.18
C GLY A 27 41.91 -2.91 5.29
N ASP A 28 41.48 -3.59 6.36
CA ASP A 28 41.65 -5.03 6.55
C ASP A 28 40.42 -5.79 6.03
N THR A 29 40.61 -7.06 5.69
CA THR A 29 39.56 -7.95 5.20
C THR A 29 39.32 -9.09 6.18
N TYR A 30 38.06 -9.39 6.46
CA TYR A 30 37.64 -10.46 7.37
C TYR A 30 36.61 -11.35 6.72
N GLU A 31 36.69 -12.66 6.99
CA GLU A 31 35.64 -13.63 6.66
C GLU A 31 34.82 -13.97 7.91
N LEU A 32 33.51 -13.89 7.80
CA LEU A 32 32.58 -14.21 8.88
C LEU A 32 31.62 -15.30 8.42
N GLN A 33 31.55 -16.42 9.14
CA GLN A 33 30.48 -17.40 8.96
C GLN A 33 29.16 -16.83 9.47
N VAL A 34 28.08 -17.04 8.70
CA VAL A 34 26.75 -16.53 8.99
C VAL A 34 25.68 -17.56 8.62
N ASP A 35 24.55 -17.54 9.32
CA ASP A 35 23.36 -18.30 8.93
C ASP A 35 22.47 -17.48 7.97
N ASP A 36 22.38 -16.17 8.21
CA ASP A 36 21.53 -15.24 7.47
C ASP A 36 22.21 -13.87 7.28
N VAL A 37 21.84 -13.18 6.19
CA VAL A 37 22.29 -11.82 5.89
C VAL A 37 21.08 -10.91 5.67
N LEU A 38 20.95 -9.87 6.51
CA LEU A 38 19.93 -8.83 6.35
C LEU A 38 20.56 -7.56 5.77
N ILE A 39 20.14 -7.18 4.56
CA ILE A 39 20.56 -5.92 3.92
C ILE A 39 19.52 -4.84 4.22
N SER A 40 19.95 -3.77 4.88
CA SER A 40 19.10 -2.61 5.19
C SER A 40 19.83 -1.30 4.86
N HIS A 41 19.95 -1.00 3.56
CA HIS A 41 20.51 0.27 3.06
C HIS A 41 19.46 1.40 2.99
N GLY A 42 18.28 1.18 3.60
CA GLY A 42 17.12 2.05 3.43
C GLY A 42 16.40 1.82 2.11
N TYR A 43 15.60 2.80 1.69
CA TYR A 43 14.80 2.76 0.47
C TYR A 43 15.01 4.04 -0.33
N ASN A 44 15.05 3.93 -1.67
CA ASN A 44 15.02 5.09 -2.54
C ASN A 44 13.58 5.63 -2.61
N ARG A 45 13.35 6.86 -2.17
CA ARG A 45 12.03 7.51 -2.21
C ARG A 45 11.95 8.39 -3.44
N GLU A 46 11.57 7.80 -4.57
CA GLU A 46 11.36 8.54 -5.81
C GLU A 46 9.92 9.04 -5.94
N LYS A 47 9.76 10.26 -6.44
CA LYS A 47 8.46 10.78 -6.90
C LYS A 47 8.20 10.18 -8.28
N SER A 48 7.67 8.97 -8.32
CA SER A 48 7.45 8.24 -9.59
C SER A 48 6.37 8.87 -10.49
N LEU A 49 5.51 9.74 -9.94
CA LEU A 49 4.41 10.38 -10.68
C LEU A 49 4.69 11.86 -10.96
N THR A 50 4.87 12.17 -12.25
CA THR A 50 4.95 13.54 -12.78
C THR A 50 3.62 13.90 -13.43
N PHE A 51 3.16 15.13 -13.24
CA PHE A 51 2.00 15.70 -13.92
C PHE A 51 2.48 16.57 -15.07
N ALA A 52 1.67 16.73 -16.12
CA ALA A 52 1.92 17.79 -17.09
C ALA A 52 1.72 19.16 -16.43
N ASP A 53 2.41 20.17 -16.97
CA ASP A 53 2.48 21.52 -16.38
C ASP A 53 1.09 22.15 -16.14
N ASP A 54 0.09 21.82 -16.96
CA ASP A 54 -1.27 22.35 -16.90
C ASP A 54 -2.20 21.61 -15.92
N ILE A 55 -1.79 20.45 -15.40
CA ILE A 55 -2.58 19.61 -14.48
C ILE A 55 -1.80 19.24 -13.22
N GLN A 56 -0.93 20.13 -12.76
CA GLN A 56 -0.10 19.90 -11.58
C GLN A 56 -0.82 20.28 -10.28
N PRO A 57 -1.15 19.30 -9.40
CA PRO A 57 -1.72 19.63 -8.10
C PRO A 57 -0.69 20.29 -7.19
N LEU A 58 -1.16 21.18 -6.31
CA LEU A 58 -0.34 21.79 -5.26
C LEU A 58 0.28 20.70 -4.39
N ARG A 59 1.56 20.87 -4.05
CA ARG A 59 2.31 19.94 -3.21
C ARG A 59 2.82 20.59 -1.93
N LYS A 60 2.88 19.79 -0.87
CA LYS A 60 3.58 20.07 0.38
C LYS A 60 4.86 19.23 0.42
N ASP A 61 5.95 19.85 0.87
CA ASP A 61 7.29 19.23 0.96
C ASP A 61 7.75 18.62 -0.38
N ASP A 62 7.31 19.26 -1.48
CA ASP A 62 7.43 18.80 -2.86
C ASP A 62 6.93 17.36 -3.13
N TYR A 63 6.27 16.69 -2.18
CA TYR A 63 5.92 15.28 -2.26
C TYR A 63 4.41 15.07 -2.16
N TYR A 64 3.79 15.52 -1.07
CA TYR A 64 2.40 15.25 -0.74
C TYR A 64 1.45 16.14 -1.54
N LEU A 65 0.37 15.57 -2.08
CA LEU A 65 -0.69 16.34 -2.72
C LEU A 65 -1.51 17.06 -1.65
N VAL A 66 -1.67 18.37 -1.77
CA VAL A 66 -2.45 19.16 -0.81
C VAL A 66 -3.93 18.97 -1.09
N SER A 67 -4.67 18.48 -0.10
CA SER A 67 -6.12 18.38 -0.15
C SER A 67 -6.76 19.76 0.01
N GLN A 68 -7.74 20.06 -0.83
CA GLN A 68 -8.67 21.18 -0.68
C GLN A 68 -9.93 20.78 0.13
N GLY A 69 -9.89 19.62 0.78
CA GLY A 69 -11.01 19.03 1.51
C GLY A 69 -11.62 17.83 0.77
N GLN A 70 -12.10 16.84 1.54
CA GLN A 70 -12.72 15.61 1.01
C GLN A 70 -11.89 14.91 -0.08
N CYS A 71 -10.56 14.89 0.08
CA CYS A 71 -9.62 14.26 -0.84
C CYS A 71 -9.52 14.87 -2.25
N LYS A 72 -10.07 16.07 -2.45
CA LYS A 72 -9.93 16.85 -3.69
C LYS A 72 -8.56 17.52 -3.72
N THR A 73 -7.89 17.53 -4.86
CA THR A 73 -6.69 18.35 -5.03
C THR A 73 -7.04 19.75 -5.55
N SER A 74 -6.03 20.58 -5.82
CA SER A 74 -6.22 21.87 -6.50
C SER A 74 -6.62 21.74 -7.98
N VAL A 75 -6.52 20.53 -8.57
CA VAL A 75 -6.88 20.27 -9.96
C VAL A 75 -8.20 19.49 -10.02
N PRO A 76 -9.27 20.05 -10.63
CA PRO A 76 -10.53 19.34 -10.79
C PRO A 76 -10.36 18.00 -11.52
N GLY A 77 -11.01 16.96 -11.01
CA GLY A 77 -10.89 15.60 -11.55
C GLY A 77 -9.70 14.81 -11.04
N ILE A 78 -8.77 15.43 -10.29
CA ILE A 78 -7.66 14.75 -9.62
C ILE A 78 -7.92 14.69 -8.12
N PHE A 79 -7.93 13.47 -7.59
CA PHE A 79 -8.17 13.15 -6.19
C PHE A 79 -7.00 12.34 -5.64
N GLY A 80 -6.73 12.44 -4.34
CA GLY A 80 -5.67 11.68 -3.68
C GLY A 80 -6.19 10.89 -2.48
N ALA A 81 -5.61 9.73 -2.20
CA ALA A 81 -5.99 8.91 -1.07
C ALA A 81 -4.78 8.20 -0.44
N GLY A 82 -4.83 7.97 0.87
CA GLY A 82 -3.73 7.35 1.62
C GLY A 82 -2.56 8.29 1.84
N ASP A 83 -1.36 7.75 1.98
CA ASP A 83 -0.16 8.48 2.40
C ASP A 83 0.27 9.61 1.44
N ILE A 84 -0.23 9.62 0.21
CA ILE A 84 0.14 10.64 -0.78
C ILE A 84 -0.56 11.98 -0.57
N ILE A 85 -1.71 12.01 0.11
CA ILE A 85 -2.50 13.24 0.32
C ILE A 85 -2.24 13.84 1.70
N SER A 86 -2.21 15.17 1.81
CA SER A 86 -1.98 15.91 3.05
C SER A 86 -3.10 16.89 3.35
N TYR A 87 -3.51 16.94 4.61
CA TYR A 87 -4.43 17.89 5.24
C TYR A 87 -4.18 17.89 6.76
N ASP A 88 -4.61 18.93 7.47
CA ASP A 88 -4.12 19.25 8.82
C ASP A 88 -4.40 18.18 9.89
N ASP A 89 -5.56 17.52 9.82
CA ASP A 89 -6.01 16.50 10.77
C ASP A 89 -5.82 15.07 10.25
N LYS A 90 -4.94 14.88 9.24
CA LYS A 90 -4.67 13.55 8.68
C LYS A 90 -3.96 12.64 9.67
N VAL A 91 -4.55 11.47 9.87
CA VAL A 91 -3.94 10.35 10.59
C VAL A 91 -3.33 9.37 9.58
N ASN A 92 -1.99 9.23 9.59
CA ASN A 92 -1.26 8.35 8.67
C ASN A 92 -1.29 6.90 9.16
N LEU A 93 -2.43 6.25 8.95
CA LEU A 93 -2.66 4.84 9.25
C LEU A 93 -3.43 4.19 8.10
N LEU A 94 -3.26 2.87 7.96
CA LEU A 94 -4.02 2.07 6.99
C LEU A 94 -5.53 2.28 7.12
N ILE A 95 -6.05 2.45 8.34
CA ILE A 95 -7.47 2.70 8.59
C ILE A 95 -7.94 4.04 8.01
N GLY A 96 -7.10 5.07 8.04
CA GLY A 96 -7.38 6.39 7.46
C GLY A 96 -7.45 6.33 5.93
N THR A 97 -6.62 5.47 5.32
CA THR A 97 -6.62 5.26 3.86
C THR A 97 -7.98 4.76 3.34
N PHE A 98 -8.72 3.95 4.12
CA PHE A 98 -10.07 3.54 3.71
C PHE A 98 -11.04 4.71 3.66
N GLN A 99 -10.99 5.61 4.65
CA GLN A 99 -11.80 6.83 4.65
C GLN A 99 -11.45 7.71 3.44
N ASP A 100 -10.16 7.91 3.19
CA ASP A 100 -9.70 8.69 2.04
C ASP A 100 -10.20 8.10 0.72
N ALA A 101 -10.10 6.78 0.55
CA ALA A 101 -10.50 6.09 -0.66
C ALA A 101 -12.01 6.28 -0.94
N VAL A 102 -12.85 6.16 0.10
CA VAL A 102 -14.29 6.38 -0.01
C VAL A 102 -14.58 7.83 -0.45
N LEU A 103 -13.93 8.81 0.19
CA LEU A 103 -14.11 10.22 -0.15
C LEU A 103 -13.64 10.53 -1.58
N ALA A 104 -12.47 10.04 -1.97
CA ALA A 104 -11.91 10.24 -3.31
C ALA A 104 -12.82 9.63 -4.40
N VAL A 105 -13.29 8.39 -4.22
CA VAL A 105 -14.14 7.71 -5.20
C VAL A 105 -15.52 8.37 -5.33
N ASN A 106 -16.14 8.76 -4.21
CA ASN A 106 -17.42 9.47 -4.24
C ASN A 106 -17.30 10.80 -4.99
N ASN A 107 -16.25 11.57 -4.71
CA ASN A 107 -16.01 12.83 -5.41
C ASN A 107 -15.66 12.64 -6.89
N ALA A 108 -14.90 11.59 -7.24
CA ALA A 108 -14.65 11.22 -8.63
C ALA A 108 -15.95 10.87 -9.36
N LYS A 109 -16.87 10.13 -8.72
CA LYS A 109 -18.18 9.82 -9.31
C LYS A 109 -19.00 11.09 -9.54
N LYS A 110 -19.03 12.03 -8.59
CA LYS A 110 -19.70 13.33 -8.74
C LYS A 110 -19.08 14.22 -9.82
N TYR A 111 -17.75 14.14 -10.01
CA TYR A 111 -17.06 14.87 -11.06
C TYR A 111 -17.44 14.36 -12.45
N ILE A 112 -17.51 13.03 -12.62
CA ILE A 112 -17.92 12.38 -13.89
C ILE A 112 -19.42 12.58 -14.14
N ASP A 113 -20.23 12.49 -13.10
CA ASP A 113 -21.68 12.54 -13.16
C ASP A 113 -22.22 13.48 -12.05
N PRO A 114 -22.45 14.77 -12.36
CA PRO A 114 -22.91 15.74 -11.39
C PRO A 114 -24.29 15.44 -10.79
N GLN A 115 -25.09 14.57 -11.41
CA GLN A 115 -26.41 14.17 -10.91
C GLN A 115 -26.35 12.92 -10.02
N ALA A 116 -25.19 12.25 -9.93
CA ALA A 116 -25.01 11.13 -9.02
C ALA A 116 -25.22 11.53 -7.55
N ASN A 117 -25.58 10.56 -6.73
CA ASN A 117 -25.62 10.72 -5.27
C ASN A 117 -24.24 11.07 -4.72
N GLU A 118 -24.20 11.80 -3.60
CA GLU A 118 -22.96 12.20 -2.94
C GLU A 118 -22.20 11.03 -2.31
N TYR A 119 -22.92 9.97 -1.92
CA TYR A 119 -22.35 8.77 -1.32
C TYR A 119 -22.84 7.50 -2.03
N GLY A 120 -22.00 6.48 -2.03
CA GLY A 120 -22.37 5.14 -2.48
C GLY A 120 -23.38 4.46 -1.53
N MET A 121 -24.27 3.64 -2.09
CA MET A 121 -25.19 2.83 -1.30
C MET A 121 -24.42 1.85 -0.40
N VAL A 122 -24.85 1.74 0.86
CA VAL A 122 -24.27 0.81 1.85
C VAL A 122 -24.30 -0.62 1.34
N SER A 123 -23.22 -1.37 1.56
CA SER A 123 -23.05 -2.70 0.95
C SER A 123 -24.14 -3.70 1.31
N SER A 124 -24.73 -3.60 2.51
CA SER A 124 -25.81 -4.48 2.98
C SER A 124 -27.10 -4.38 2.16
N HIS A 125 -27.33 -3.26 1.47
CA HIS A 125 -28.54 -2.99 0.67
C HIS A 125 -28.21 -2.62 -0.78
N ASN A 126 -26.98 -2.86 -1.22
CA ASN A 126 -26.54 -2.55 -2.57
C ASN A 126 -26.76 -3.75 -3.48
N GLU A 127 -27.68 -3.60 -4.44
CA GLU A 127 -28.10 -4.67 -5.36
C GLU A 127 -26.93 -5.29 -6.14
N LYS A 128 -25.83 -4.56 -6.33
CA LYS A 128 -24.61 -5.08 -6.95
C LYS A 128 -24.00 -6.29 -6.24
N PHE A 129 -24.33 -6.48 -4.95
CA PHE A 129 -23.85 -7.62 -4.18
C PHE A 129 -24.88 -8.74 -4.05
N ALA A 130 -26.08 -8.61 -4.64
CA ALA A 130 -27.17 -9.57 -4.43
C ALA A 130 -26.79 -11.02 -4.82
N GLU A 131 -26.22 -11.22 -6.02
CA GLU A 131 -25.79 -12.54 -6.48
C GLU A 131 -24.66 -13.11 -5.62
N LYS A 132 -23.62 -12.32 -5.35
CA LYS A 132 -22.50 -12.75 -4.50
C LYS A 132 -22.93 -13.07 -3.08
N ASN A 133 -23.87 -12.31 -2.51
CA ASN A 133 -24.42 -12.58 -1.20
C ASN A 133 -25.20 -13.91 -1.20
N LYS A 134 -25.95 -14.21 -2.27
CA LYS A 134 -26.64 -15.50 -2.42
C LYS A 134 -25.65 -16.66 -2.42
N GLU A 135 -24.59 -16.58 -3.22
CA GLU A 135 -23.53 -17.61 -3.28
C GLU A 135 -22.86 -17.83 -1.92
N LEU A 136 -22.52 -16.74 -1.21
CA LEU A 136 -21.90 -16.83 0.12
C LEU A 136 -22.83 -17.48 1.15
N LEU A 137 -24.13 -17.18 1.11
CA LEU A 137 -25.11 -17.79 2.00
C LEU A 137 -25.27 -19.29 1.68
N GLU A 138 -25.34 -19.67 0.40
CA GLU A 138 -25.36 -21.07 -0.01
C GLU A 138 -24.12 -21.82 0.49
N GLU A 139 -22.92 -21.25 0.36
CA GLU A 139 -21.69 -21.87 0.89
C GLU A 139 -21.70 -22.03 2.41
N LEU A 140 -22.17 -21.01 3.14
CA LEU A 140 -22.20 -21.02 4.60
C LEU A 140 -23.19 -22.06 5.14
N PHE A 141 -24.36 -22.21 4.50
CA PHE A 141 -25.43 -23.05 5.01
C PHE A 141 -25.47 -24.47 4.40
N CYS A 142 -24.95 -24.71 3.20
CA CYS A 142 -24.86 -26.06 2.63
C CYS A 142 -23.66 -26.88 3.16
N LYS A 143 -22.58 -26.23 3.63
CA LYS A 143 -21.43 -26.95 4.24
C LYS A 143 -21.68 -27.37 5.70
N THR A 144 -22.64 -26.76 6.39
CA THR A 144 -22.96 -27.09 7.79
C THR A 144 -23.75 -28.39 7.97
N GLU A 145 -24.38 -28.93 6.93
CA GLU A 145 -25.22 -30.14 7.04
C GLU A 145 -24.43 -31.46 6.98
N THR A 146 -23.16 -31.46 6.55
CA THR A 146 -22.36 -32.69 6.39
C THR A 146 -21.51 -33.07 7.62
N SER A 147 -21.51 -32.28 8.71
CA SER A 147 -20.65 -32.53 9.88
C SER A 147 -21.36 -33.11 11.12
N THR A 148 -22.67 -33.36 11.09
CA THR A 148 -23.44 -33.79 12.29
C THR A 148 -23.84 -35.26 12.36
N TYR A 149 -23.39 -36.14 11.46
CA TYR A 149 -23.64 -37.58 11.54
C TYR A 149 -22.38 -38.41 11.38
N SER A 150 -21.56 -38.45 12.43
CA SER A 150 -20.65 -39.57 12.71
C SER A 150 -20.47 -39.72 14.22
N LYS A 151 -21.37 -40.47 14.84
CA LYS A 151 -21.16 -41.17 16.11
C LYS A 151 -21.25 -42.66 15.82
#